data_AF-A0AAD8JUN2-F1
#
_entry.id   AF-A0AAD8JUN2-F1
#
_cell.length_a   1.000
_cell.length_b   1.000
_cell.length_c   1.000
_cell.angle_alpha   90.00
_cell.angle_beta   90.00
_cell.angle_gamma   90.00
#
_symmetry.space_group_name_H-M   'P 1'
#
loop_
_entity.id
_entity.type
_entity.pdbx_description
1 polymer ?
#
loop_
_entity_poly.entity_id
_entity_poly.type
_entity_poly.pdbx_seq_one_letter_code
_entity_poly.pdbx_strand_id
1 'polypeptide(L)'
;MYRRLTQNPNYYNLQGVSKSHISGYLSEVVENTLSDLESSKCVSVNDLDLSPINIGLIASYYISYTTIKRFSSLITSKTKFKGLLEILAAASEYDTLLVRPGEEAIIRKLISHQRFSSEKLEYGDPHVKANLLLQVHFSRQLV
;
A
#
# COMPACT_ATOMS: atom_id res chain seq x y z
N MET A 1 -4.88 10.55 19.01
CA MET A 1 -5.85 9.45 19.17
C MET A 1 -6.26 9.26 20.62
N TYR A 2 -5.34 8.88 21.53
CA TYR A 2 -5.65 8.56 22.95
C TYR A 2 -6.60 9.54 23.65
N ARG A 3 -6.34 10.85 23.59
CA ARG A 3 -7.21 11.88 24.20
C ARG A 3 -8.64 11.93 23.64
N ARG A 4 -8.86 11.48 22.40
CA ARG A 4 -10.17 11.50 21.74
C ARG A 4 -11.01 10.27 22.07
N LEU A 5 -10.40 9.18 22.53
CA LEU A 5 -11.10 7.94 22.88
C LEU A 5 -12.13 8.17 24.00
N THR A 6 -11.80 9.03 24.98
CA THR A 6 -12.71 9.39 26.07
C THR A 6 -13.79 10.39 25.66
N GLN A 7 -13.55 11.18 24.60
CA GLN A 7 -14.43 12.27 24.17
C GLN A 7 -15.51 11.79 23.18
N ASN A 8 -15.18 10.80 22.34
CA ASN A 8 -16.12 10.20 21.41
C ASN A 8 -15.83 8.70 21.22
N PRO A 9 -16.13 7.85 22.23
CA PRO A 9 -15.81 6.43 22.21
C PRO A 9 -16.51 5.67 21.08
N ASN A 10 -17.76 6.03 20.77
CA ASN A 10 -18.56 5.39 19.73
C ASN A 10 -17.92 5.51 18.33
N TYR A 11 -17.23 6.62 18.04
CA TYR A 11 -16.50 6.81 16.77
C TYR A 11 -15.40 5.76 16.56
N TYR A 12 -14.81 5.27 17.65
CA TYR A 12 -13.73 4.28 17.65
C TYR A 12 -14.24 2.87 17.98
N ASN A 13 -15.57 2.65 18.00
CA ASN A 13 -16.23 1.41 18.43
C ASN A 13 -15.89 0.97 19.88
N LEU A 14 -15.56 1.89 20.78
CA LEU A 14 -15.41 1.57 22.20
C LEU A 14 -16.78 1.47 22.88
N GLN A 15 -17.00 0.40 23.64
CA GLN A 15 -18.22 0.21 24.42
C GLN A 15 -18.27 1.05 25.71
N GLY A 16 -17.15 1.67 26.11
CA GLY A 16 -17.07 2.48 27.31
C GLY A 16 -15.74 3.24 27.44
N VAL A 17 -15.67 4.12 28.44
CA VAL A 17 -14.50 5.01 28.68
C VAL A 17 -13.81 4.75 30.03
N SER A 18 -14.16 3.67 30.72
CA SER A 18 -13.42 3.28 31.92
C SER A 18 -11.97 2.94 31.56
N LYS A 19 -11.07 2.98 32.55
CA LYS A 19 -9.66 2.60 32.36
C LYS A 19 -9.52 1.19 31.77
N SER A 20 -10.36 0.25 32.18
CA SER A 20 -10.36 -1.12 31.66
C SER A 20 -10.78 -1.19 30.19
N HIS A 21 -11.84 -0.49 29.79
CA HIS A 21 -12.30 -0.46 28.38
C HIS A 21 -11.23 0.15 27.47
N ILE A 22 -10.61 1.26 27.87
CA ILE A 22 -9.58 1.93 27.07
C ILE A 22 -8.32 1.07 27.00
N SER A 23 -7.89 0.47 28.12
CA SER A 23 -6.72 -0.41 28.13
C SER A 23 -6.93 -1.63 27.24
N GLY A 24 -8.08 -2.30 27.34
CA GLY A 24 -8.40 -3.46 26.49
C GLY A 24 -8.40 -3.10 25.00
N TYR A 25 -9.04 -2.00 24.63
CA TYR A 25 -9.04 -1.52 23.24
C TYR A 25 -7.64 -1.20 22.71
N LEU A 26 -6.81 -0.51 23.51
CA LEU A 26 -5.45 -0.18 23.09
C LEU A 26 -4.57 -1.42 22.98
N SER A 27 -4.71 -2.38 23.89
CA SER A 27 -4.03 -3.68 23.80
C SER A 27 -4.41 -4.39 22.51
N GLU A 28 -5.71 -4.49 22.20
CA GLU A 28 -6.18 -5.11 20.96
C GLU A 28 -5.64 -4.40 19.70
N VAL A 29 -5.63 -3.06 19.68
CA VAL A 29 -5.07 -2.30 18.55
C VAL A 29 -3.57 -2.57 18.40
N VAL A 30 -2.81 -2.58 19.51
CA VAL A 30 -1.37 -2.86 19.47
C VAL A 30 -1.10 -4.29 19.02
N GLU A 31 -1.81 -5.27 19.58
CA GLU A 31 -1.66 -6.69 19.22
C GLU A 31 -1.98 -6.94 17.75
N ASN A 32 -3.10 -6.40 17.25
CA ASN A 32 -3.49 -6.52 15.84
C ASN A 32 -2.45 -5.87 14.91
N THR A 33 -1.99 -4.67 15.23
CA THR A 33 -0.97 -3.98 14.41
C THR A 33 0.38 -4.69 14.43
N LEU A 34 0.81 -5.22 15.58
CA LEU A 34 2.04 -6.01 15.66
C LEU A 34 1.93 -7.33 14.90
N SER A 35 0.78 -8.02 14.99
CA SER A 35 0.51 -9.24 14.22
C SER A 35 0.55 -8.97 12.70
N ASP A 36 -0.02 -7.85 12.26
CA ASP A 36 0.03 -7.44 10.84
C ASP A 36 1.45 -7.11 10.39
N LEU A 37 2.24 -6.42 11.22
CA LEU A 37 3.64 -6.08 10.91
C LEU A 37 4.55 -7.31 10.92
N GLU A 38 4.34 -8.25 11.84
CA GLU A 38 5.05 -9.51 11.91
C GLU A 38 4.73 -10.41 10.72
N SER A 39 3.44 -10.56 10.36
CA SER A 39 3.02 -11.32 9.17
C SER A 39 3.58 -10.73 7.87
N SER A 40 3.84 -9.42 7.87
CA SER A 40 4.46 -8.69 6.75
C SER A 40 5.98 -8.73 6.80
N LYS A 41 6.58 -9.44 7.77
CA LYS A 41 8.02 -9.56 8.02
C LYS A 41 8.72 -8.22 8.23
N CYS A 42 8.00 -7.22 8.74
CA CYS A 42 8.55 -5.90 9.03
C CYS A 42 9.23 -5.86 10.41
N VAL A 43 8.67 -6.57 11.39
CA VAL A 43 9.13 -6.62 12.78
C VAL A 43 9.21 -8.09 13.23
N SER A 44 10.17 -8.41 14.07
CA SER A 44 10.24 -9.67 14.81
C SER A 44 9.77 -9.44 16.23
N VAL A 45 8.83 -10.25 16.69
CA VAL A 45 8.28 -10.19 18.05
C VAL A 45 8.86 -11.37 18.84
N ASN A 46 9.58 -11.08 19.92
CA ASN A 46 10.16 -12.08 20.81
C ASN A 46 9.67 -11.84 22.24
N ASP A 47 8.65 -12.57 22.68
CA ASP A 47 7.98 -12.38 23.98
C ASP A 47 7.53 -10.94 24.25
N LEU A 48 8.42 -10.12 24.82
CA LEU A 48 8.19 -8.71 25.15
C LEU A 48 9.05 -7.74 24.33
N ASP A 49 10.00 -8.25 23.54
CA ASP A 49 10.94 -7.47 22.76
C ASP A 49 10.52 -7.38 21.29
N LEU A 50 10.68 -6.19 20.71
CA LEU A 50 10.44 -5.91 19.31
C LEU A 50 11.76 -5.53 18.62
N SER A 51 12.04 -6.15 17.48
CA SER A 51 13.20 -5.78 16.66
C SER A 51 12.81 -5.56 15.20
N PRO A 52 13.31 -4.49 14.54
CA PRO A 52 13.02 -4.27 13.14
C PRO A 52 13.76 -5.28 12.26
N ILE A 53 13.08 -5.77 11.23
CA ILE A 53 13.68 -6.62 10.18
C ILE A 53 14.06 -5.73 8.99
N ASN A 54 14.94 -6.20 8.10
CA ASN A 54 15.37 -5.47 6.89
C ASN A 54 14.21 -4.85 6.09
N ILE A 55 13.10 -5.57 5.95
CA ILE A 55 11.90 -5.11 5.23
C ILE A 55 11.23 -3.95 5.99
N GLY A 56 11.19 -4.01 7.32
CA GLY A 56 10.69 -2.91 8.16
C GLY A 56 11.61 -1.69 8.14
N LEU A 57 12.93 -1.89 8.07
CA LEU A 57 13.89 -0.80 7.88
C LEU A 57 13.70 -0.11 6.52
N ILE A 58 13.41 -0.86 5.46
CA ILE A 58 13.08 -0.27 4.14
C ILE A 58 11.74 0.48 4.21
N ALA A 59 10.72 -0.07 4.86
CA ALA A 59 9.43 0.62 5.03
C ALA A 59 9.56 1.94 5.81
N SER A 60 10.54 2.05 6.72
CA SER A 60 10.80 3.29 7.49
C SER A 60 11.16 4.50 6.63
N TYR A 61 11.51 4.31 5.35
CA TYR A 61 11.70 5.38 4.35
C TYR A 61 10.37 5.97 3.82
N TYR A 62 9.34 6.05 4.67
CA TYR A 62 8.01 6.57 4.34
C TYR A 62 7.28 5.79 3.24
N ILE A 63 7.52 4.48 3.15
CA ILE A 63 6.80 3.58 2.25
C ILE A 63 5.85 2.73 3.09
N SER A 64 4.61 2.57 2.65
CA SER A 64 3.63 1.75 3.36
C SER A 64 4.15 0.31 3.51
N TYR A 65 4.00 -0.27 4.71
CA TYR A 65 4.35 -1.67 4.95
C TYR A 65 3.56 -2.63 4.04
N THR A 66 2.34 -2.24 3.62
CA THR A 66 1.53 -2.98 2.65
C THR A 66 2.18 -3.04 1.27
N THR A 67 2.78 -1.94 0.81
CA THR A 67 3.52 -1.86 -0.45
C THR A 67 4.76 -2.74 -0.40
N ILE A 68 5.54 -2.62 0.66
CA ILE A 68 6.73 -3.44 0.84
C ILE A 68 6.38 -4.94 0.96
N LYS A 69 5.30 -5.29 1.65
CA LYS A 69 4.77 -6.67 1.72
C LYS A 69 4.44 -7.22 0.33
N ARG A 70 3.75 -6.42 -0.50
CA ARG A 70 3.47 -6.77 -1.90
C ARG A 70 4.75 -6.98 -2.68
N PHE A 71 5.72 -6.07 -2.57
CA PHE A 71 7.00 -6.16 -3.27
C PHE A 71 7.76 -7.42 -2.87
N SER A 72 7.86 -7.72 -1.57
CA SER A 72 8.54 -8.91 -1.07
C SER A 72 7.88 -10.21 -1.54
N SER A 73 6.59 -10.20 -1.83
CA SER A 73 5.84 -11.38 -2.28
C SER A 73 5.87 -11.56 -3.80
N LEU A 74 5.93 -10.47 -4.56
CA LEU A 74 5.85 -10.48 -6.03
C LEU A 74 7.24 -10.47 -6.72
N ILE A 75 8.25 -9.84 -6.10
CA ILE A 75 9.58 -9.75 -6.68
C ILE A 75 10.32 -11.08 -6.47
N THR A 76 10.55 -11.79 -7.56
CA THR A 76 11.39 -12.99 -7.64
C THR A 76 12.65 -12.75 -8.46
N SER A 77 13.65 -13.63 -8.37
CA SER A 77 14.89 -13.55 -9.17
C SER A 77 14.66 -13.64 -10.70
N LYS A 78 13.48 -14.07 -11.14
CA LYS A 78 13.09 -14.18 -12.55
C LYS A 78 12.31 -12.97 -13.05
N THR A 79 11.99 -12.02 -12.18
CA THR A 79 11.17 -10.84 -12.51
C THR A 79 11.92 -9.95 -13.48
N LYS A 80 11.36 -9.76 -14.67
CA LYS A 80 11.92 -8.87 -15.70
C LYS A 80 11.34 -7.47 -15.56
N PHE A 81 11.90 -6.52 -16.31
CA PHE A 81 11.48 -5.11 -16.30
C PHE A 81 9.96 -4.90 -16.38
N LYS A 82 9.25 -5.62 -17.27
CA LYS A 82 7.78 -5.57 -17.36
C LYS A 82 7.12 -5.85 -16.01
N GLY A 83 7.50 -6.94 -15.36
CA GLY A 83 6.95 -7.33 -14.06
C GLY A 83 7.35 -6.37 -12.94
N LEU A 84 8.59 -5.85 -12.95
CA LEU A 84 9.00 -4.82 -11.98
C LEU A 84 8.15 -3.56 -12.09
N LEU A 85 7.80 -3.16 -13.31
CA LEU A 85 6.97 -1.99 -13.55
C LEU A 85 5.53 -2.21 -13.08
N GLU A 86 4.96 -3.39 -13.35
CA GLU A 86 3.63 -3.78 -12.87
C GLU A 86 3.59 -3.82 -11.33
N ILE A 87 4.62 -4.40 -10.69
CA ILE A 87 4.74 -4.45 -9.24
C ILE A 87 4.86 -3.04 -8.66
N LEU A 88 5.70 -2.18 -9.24
CA LEU A 88 5.87 -0.80 -8.81
C LEU A 88 4.55 -0.02 -8.89
N ALA A 89 3.82 -0.14 -9.99
CA ALA A 89 2.54 0.55 -10.19
C ALA A 89 1.44 0.05 -9.24
N ALA A 90 1.54 -1.17 -8.74
CA ALA A 90 0.63 -1.75 -7.74
C ALA A 90 0.94 -1.31 -6.29
N ALA A 91 1.85 -0.35 -6.10
CA ALA A 91 2.14 0.26 -4.80
C ALA A 91 0.93 1.02 -4.25
N SER A 92 0.67 0.89 -2.94
CA SER A 92 -0.49 1.49 -2.26
C SER A 92 -0.42 3.02 -2.25
N GLU A 93 0.76 3.60 -2.44
CA GLU A 93 0.97 5.04 -2.59
C GLU A 93 0.19 5.60 -3.80
N TYR A 94 0.00 4.78 -4.84
CA TYR A 94 -0.76 5.16 -6.02
C TYR A 94 -2.29 5.07 -5.84
N ASP A 95 -2.81 4.52 -4.73
CA ASP A 95 -4.25 4.51 -4.44
C ASP A 95 -4.84 5.93 -4.41
N THR A 96 -4.00 6.93 -4.11
CA THR A 96 -4.37 8.34 -4.07
C THR A 96 -4.40 9.01 -5.45
N LEU A 97 -3.95 8.32 -6.51
CA LEU A 97 -3.92 8.86 -7.86
C LEU A 97 -5.33 9.01 -8.40
N LEU A 98 -5.74 10.25 -8.68
CA LEU A 98 -7.08 10.50 -9.19
C LEU A 98 -7.21 10.04 -10.65
N VAL A 99 -8.23 9.24 -10.94
CA VAL A 99 -8.70 8.96 -12.31
C VAL A 99 -9.95 9.79 -12.55
N ARG A 100 -9.86 10.78 -13.45
CA ARG A 100 -10.96 11.71 -13.70
C ARG A 100 -11.93 11.13 -14.73
N PRO A 101 -13.23 11.44 -14.63
CA PRO A 101 -14.19 11.08 -15.66
C PRO A 101 -13.75 11.61 -17.04
N GLY A 102 -13.80 10.76 -18.06
CA GLY A 102 -13.39 11.08 -19.43
C GLY A 102 -11.92 10.81 -19.76
N GLU A 103 -11.06 10.48 -18.78
CA GLU A 103 -9.66 10.12 -19.03
C GLU A 103 -9.53 8.72 -19.68
N GLU A 104 -10.53 7.85 -19.56
CA GLU A 104 -10.49 6.46 -20.07
C GLU A 104 -10.17 6.36 -21.56
N ALA A 105 -10.72 7.25 -22.39
CA ALA A 105 -10.47 7.25 -23.83
C ALA A 105 -9.01 7.57 -24.15
N ILE A 106 -8.42 8.54 -23.42
CA ILE A 106 -7.02 8.95 -23.56
C ILE A 106 -6.11 7.84 -23.03
N ILE A 107 -6.43 7.27 -21.87
CA ILE A 107 -5.70 6.14 -21.26
C ILE A 107 -5.66 4.96 -22.24
N ARG A 108 -6.81 4.58 -22.82
CA ARG A 108 -6.91 3.50 -23.81
C ARG A 108 -6.06 3.78 -25.05
N LYS A 109 -6.08 5.02 -25.57
CA LYS A 109 -5.25 5.43 -26.71
C LYS A 109 -3.76 5.32 -26.39
N LEU A 110 -3.32 5.86 -25.25
CA LEU A 110 -1.92 5.84 -24.85
C LEU A 110 -1.40 4.42 -24.59
N ILE A 111 -2.20 3.54 -23.98
CA ILE A 111 -1.86 2.12 -23.76
C ILE A 111 -1.54 1.42 -25.07
N SER A 112 -2.31 1.68 -26.14
CA SER A 112 -2.09 1.04 -27.44
C SER A 112 -0.72 1.34 -28.07
N HIS A 113 -0.09 2.44 -27.64
CA HIS A 113 1.24 2.86 -28.08
C HIS A 113 2.36 2.46 -27.11
N GLN A 114 2.04 1.77 -26.01
CA GLN A 114 3.04 1.37 -25.03
C GLN A 114 3.65 0.00 -25.34
N ARG A 115 4.92 -0.17 -24.94
CA ARG A 115 5.69 -1.39 -25.14
C ARG A 115 5.15 -2.58 -24.34
N PHE A 116 4.60 -2.31 -23.15
CA PHE A 116 4.07 -3.34 -22.26
C PHE A 116 2.59 -3.10 -22.01
N SER A 117 1.74 -3.77 -22.78
CA SER A 117 0.31 -3.83 -22.50
C SER A 117 -0.01 -4.99 -21.56
N SER A 118 -0.97 -4.76 -20.66
CA SER A 118 -1.62 -5.80 -19.87
C SER A 118 -2.89 -6.26 -20.58
N GLU A 119 -3.29 -7.52 -20.40
CA GLU A 119 -4.40 -8.15 -21.14
C GLU A 119 -5.78 -7.87 -20.54
N LYS A 120 -5.83 -7.50 -19.25
CA LYS A 120 -7.05 -7.12 -18.54
C LYS A 120 -6.81 -5.80 -17.82
N LEU A 121 -7.36 -4.72 -18.37
CA LEU A 121 -7.16 -3.37 -17.83
C LEU A 121 -8.51 -2.76 -17.48
N GLU A 122 -8.68 -2.43 -16.20
CA GLU A 122 -9.72 -1.54 -15.75
C GLU A 122 -9.21 -0.11 -15.92
N TYR A 123 -9.68 0.59 -16.95
CA TYR A 123 -9.16 1.93 -17.30
C TYR A 123 -9.46 3.00 -16.24
N GLY A 124 -10.36 2.69 -15.29
CA GLY A 124 -10.64 3.49 -14.11
C GLY A 124 -9.71 3.24 -12.92
N ASP A 125 -8.82 2.24 -12.99
CA ASP A 125 -7.93 1.88 -11.89
C ASP A 125 -6.72 2.85 -11.79
N PRO A 126 -6.49 3.48 -10.63
CA PRO A 126 -5.31 4.32 -10.42
C PRO A 126 -3.98 3.60 -10.68
N HIS A 127 -3.86 2.31 -10.40
CA HIS A 127 -2.63 1.54 -10.65
C HIS A 127 -2.35 1.36 -12.14
N VAL A 128 -3.40 1.15 -12.94
CA VAL A 128 -3.29 1.10 -14.41
C VAL A 128 -2.81 2.44 -14.95
N LYS A 129 -3.38 3.54 -14.43
CA LYS A 129 -2.95 4.89 -14.79
C LYS A 129 -1.50 5.16 -14.38
N ALA A 130 -1.07 4.75 -13.18
CA ALA A 130 0.31 4.89 -12.72
C ALA A 130 1.29 4.14 -13.63
N ASN A 131 0.98 2.88 -13.97
CA ASN A 131 1.81 2.07 -14.88
C ASN A 131 1.96 2.75 -16.24
N LEU A 132 0.84 3.20 -16.83
CA LEU A 132 0.82 3.91 -18.10
C LEU A 132 1.71 5.16 -18.07
N LEU A 133 1.53 6.02 -17.05
CA LEU A 133 2.29 7.27 -16.93
C LEU A 133 3.78 7.02 -16.78
N LEU A 134 4.18 5.97 -16.05
CA LEU A 134 5.58 5.56 -15.95
C LEU A 134 6.14 5.13 -17.32
N GLN A 135 5.40 4.33 -18.10
CA GLN A 135 5.82 3.93 -19.45
C GLN A 135 5.94 5.12 -20.41
N VAL A 136 4.99 6.05 -20.37
CA VAL A 136 5.02 7.30 -21.14
C VAL A 136 6.24 8.14 -20.75
N HIS A 137 6.51 8.28 -19.45
CA HIS A 137 7.67 9.02 -18.97
C HIS A 137 8.99 8.39 -19.45
N PHE A 138 9.15 7.07 -19.33
CA PHE A 138 10.37 6.37 -19.77
C PHE A 138 10.57 6.40 -21.29
N SER A 139 9.48 6.42 -22.06
CA SER A 139 9.53 6.53 -23.52
C SER A 139 9.71 7.97 -24.02
N ARG A 140 9.69 8.97 -23.12
CA ARG A 140 9.74 10.40 -23.44
C ARG A 140 8.67 10.81 -24.47
N GLN A 141 7.53 10.13 -24.47
CA GLN A 141 6.41 10.51 -25.32
C GLN A 141 5.83 11.83 -24.82
N LEU A 142 5.79 12.83 -25.70
CA LEU A 142 5.03 14.05 -25.48
C LEU A 142 3.55 13.71 -25.68
N VAL A 143 2.76 13.83 -24.60
CA VAL A 143 1.30 13.63 -24.59
C VAL A 143 0.60 14.91 -25.00
#